data_AF-A0A1B6FFZ6-F1
#
_entry.id   AF-A0A1B6FFZ6-F1
#
_cell.length_a   1.000
_cell.length_b   1.000
_cell.length_c   1.000
_cell.angle_alpha   90.00
_cell.angle_beta   90.00
_cell.angle_gamma   90.00
#
_symmetry.space_group_name_H-M   'P 1'
#
loop_
_entity.id
_entity.type
_entity.pdbx_description
1 polymer ?
#
loop_
_entity_poly.entity_id
_entity_poly.type
_entity_poly.pdbx_seq_one_letter_code
_entity_poly.pdbx_strand_id
1 'polypeptide(L)'
;LFNFPPDQLTASGQPFWSGPKRCPKPLKFSVEDPLHLDYVFAAANLKAEVYGLPQNRNREAVAQMVQNVHVPEFTPKSGVKIAINDSQVQMANGSGNVDHDKIGQLQRELPSRDQLATMRITPLDFEKDDDSNLHMDFIVAASNLRAANYSIPAADRHTSKLIAGKIIPAIATTTSVVAGLVGLELIKLAQGYKKLEPFKNGFVNLALPFFGFSEPIAAPKLTYYDKEWTIWDRFEVTGELTLKEFIEYFKDKHGLEITMLSQGVCMLYSFFMAPQKLQDRFNLPMSEVVRKVSKKKLEPHVKALVFELCCNDTDGNDVEVPYVRYTLPFRA
;
A
#
# COMPACT_ATOMS: atom_id res chain seq x y z
N LEU A 1 -2.35 -30.48 -13.87
CA LEU A 1 -2.22 -31.87 -14.34
C LEU A 1 -3.43 -32.32 -15.15
N PHE A 2 -4.68 -32.24 -14.67
CA PHE A 2 -5.85 -32.54 -15.53
C PHE A 2 -5.99 -31.56 -16.70
N ASN A 3 -6.04 -30.25 -16.43
CA ASN A 3 -6.12 -29.22 -17.47
C ASN A 3 -4.83 -29.09 -18.29
N PHE A 4 -3.70 -29.39 -17.66
CA PHE A 4 -2.38 -29.28 -18.27
C PHE A 4 -1.55 -30.53 -17.92
N PRO A 5 -1.61 -31.59 -18.77
CA PRO A 5 -0.85 -32.82 -18.59
C PRO A 5 0.69 -32.59 -18.59
N PRO A 6 1.48 -33.48 -17.98
CA PRO A 6 2.95 -33.34 -17.94
C PRO A 6 3.62 -33.25 -19.32
N ASP A 7 3.07 -33.95 -20.30
CA ASP A 7 3.53 -34.06 -21.68
C ASP A 7 2.89 -33.01 -22.63
N GLN A 8 2.08 -32.08 -22.08
CA GLN A 8 1.42 -31.09 -22.90
C GLN A 8 2.41 -30.19 -23.64
N LEU A 9 2.11 -29.97 -24.93
CA LEU A 9 2.82 -29.02 -25.79
C LEU A 9 2.04 -27.71 -25.94
N THR A 10 2.76 -26.61 -26.14
CA THR A 10 2.21 -25.32 -26.55
C THR A 10 1.81 -25.34 -28.02
N ALA A 11 1.11 -24.32 -28.49
CA ALA A 11 0.78 -24.14 -29.91
C ALA A 11 2.04 -24.09 -30.83
N SER A 12 3.20 -23.73 -30.28
CA SER A 12 4.49 -23.73 -30.98
C SER A 12 5.24 -25.07 -30.92
N GLY A 13 4.64 -26.12 -30.36
CA GLY A 13 5.24 -27.46 -30.24
C GLY A 13 6.27 -27.60 -29.12
N GLN A 14 6.46 -26.59 -28.27
CA GLN A 14 7.38 -26.66 -27.13
C GLN A 14 6.69 -27.23 -25.89
N PRO A 15 7.40 -27.90 -24.97
CA PRO A 15 6.80 -28.37 -23.72
C PRO A 15 6.18 -27.22 -22.91
N PHE A 16 4.92 -27.37 -22.50
CA PHE A 16 4.22 -26.39 -21.67
C PHE A 16 4.91 -26.17 -20.32
N TRP A 17 5.38 -27.26 -19.71
CA TRP A 17 6.15 -27.26 -18.47
C TRP A 17 7.65 -27.11 -18.75
N SER A 18 8.07 -25.91 -19.14
CA SER A 18 9.47 -25.57 -19.38
C SER A 18 9.83 -24.19 -18.81
N GLY A 19 11.12 -23.95 -18.62
CA GLY A 19 11.65 -22.69 -18.07
C GLY A 19 11.04 -22.33 -16.70
N PRO A 20 10.26 -21.25 -16.58
CA PRO A 20 9.65 -20.83 -15.31
C PRO A 20 8.50 -21.74 -14.83
N LYS A 21 7.97 -22.63 -15.69
CA LYS A 21 6.84 -23.51 -15.37
C LYS A 21 7.32 -24.90 -14.96
N ARG A 22 7.44 -25.14 -13.66
CA ARG A 22 7.77 -26.47 -13.11
C ARG A 22 6.51 -27.35 -13.09
N CYS A 23 6.59 -28.55 -13.65
CA CYS A 23 5.47 -29.50 -13.60
C CYS A 23 5.27 -30.00 -12.16
N PRO A 24 4.08 -29.81 -11.55
CA PRO A 24 3.85 -30.22 -10.18
C PRO A 24 3.64 -31.73 -10.06
N LYS A 25 3.89 -32.27 -8.86
CA LYS A 25 3.56 -33.64 -8.46
C LYS A 25 2.58 -33.61 -7.28
N PRO A 26 1.50 -34.40 -7.30
CA PRO A 26 0.62 -34.51 -6.15
C PRO A 26 1.39 -35.13 -4.97
N LEU A 27 1.16 -34.62 -3.77
CA LEU A 27 1.71 -35.22 -2.55
C LEU A 27 0.74 -36.27 -2.01
N LYS A 28 1.28 -37.38 -1.53
CA LYS A 28 0.53 -38.36 -0.74
C LYS A 28 0.77 -38.05 0.71
N PHE A 29 -0.28 -37.77 1.46
CA PHE A 29 -0.17 -37.56 2.90
C PHE A 29 0.44 -38.80 3.56
N SER A 30 1.31 -38.57 4.54
CA SER A 30 1.95 -39.58 5.37
C SER A 30 2.12 -38.93 6.74
N VAL A 31 1.70 -39.65 7.77
CA VAL A 31 1.77 -39.19 9.17
C VAL A 31 3.19 -39.30 9.73
N GLU A 32 4.01 -40.13 9.10
CA GLU A 32 5.43 -40.31 9.38
C GLU A 32 6.28 -39.16 8.82
N ASP A 33 5.76 -38.42 7.83
CA ASP A 33 6.40 -37.20 7.33
C ASP A 33 6.13 -36.02 8.28
N PRO A 34 7.16 -35.48 8.95
CA PRO A 34 6.97 -34.39 9.91
C PRO A 34 6.34 -33.15 9.29
N LEU A 35 6.66 -32.82 8.03
CA LEU A 35 6.16 -31.64 7.34
C LEU A 35 4.65 -31.76 7.06
N HIS A 36 4.20 -32.95 6.70
CA HIS A 36 2.78 -33.23 6.48
C HIS A 36 2.00 -33.06 7.79
N LEU A 37 2.52 -33.62 8.89
CA LEU A 37 1.89 -33.52 10.20
C LEU A 37 1.96 -32.10 10.77
N ASP A 38 3.05 -31.37 10.57
CA ASP A 38 3.22 -29.97 10.98
C ASP A 38 2.11 -29.09 10.40
N TYR A 39 1.81 -29.25 9.12
CA TYR A 39 0.75 -28.49 8.47
C TYR A 39 -0.61 -28.75 9.10
N VAL A 40 -0.96 -30.02 9.32
CA VAL A 40 -2.24 -30.40 9.94
C VAL A 40 -2.32 -29.89 11.38
N PHE A 41 -1.24 -30.09 12.15
CA PHE A 41 -1.13 -29.66 13.53
C PHE A 41 -1.30 -28.14 13.66
N ALA A 42 -0.57 -27.36 12.86
CA ALA A 42 -0.65 -25.91 12.89
C ALA A 42 -2.03 -25.42 12.41
N ALA A 43 -2.50 -25.91 11.27
CA ALA A 43 -3.78 -25.50 10.69
C ALA A 43 -4.97 -25.81 11.62
N ALA A 44 -5.00 -26.99 12.23
CA ALA A 44 -6.09 -27.39 13.12
C ALA A 44 -6.14 -26.53 14.39
N ASN A 45 -4.98 -26.25 15.01
CA ASN A 45 -4.91 -25.44 16.21
C ASN A 45 -5.24 -23.96 15.95
N LEU A 46 -4.76 -23.40 14.82
CA LEU A 46 -5.15 -22.06 14.39
C LEU A 46 -6.64 -21.99 14.07
N LYS A 47 -7.20 -23.02 13.42
CA LYS A 47 -8.64 -23.11 13.16
C LYS A 47 -9.44 -23.24 14.47
N ALA A 48 -8.95 -23.98 15.46
CA ALA A 48 -9.60 -24.08 16.77
C ALA A 48 -9.68 -22.72 17.44
N GLU A 49 -8.59 -21.97 17.45
CA GLU A 49 -8.51 -20.61 18.02
C GLU A 49 -9.51 -19.65 17.35
N VAL A 50 -9.62 -19.69 16.02
CA VAL A 50 -10.61 -18.89 15.27
C VAL A 50 -12.04 -19.11 15.76
N TYR A 51 -12.39 -20.33 16.19
CA TYR A 51 -13.73 -20.67 16.67
C TYR A 51 -13.85 -20.66 18.21
N GLY A 52 -12.80 -20.21 18.92
CA GLY A 52 -12.76 -20.23 20.39
C GLY A 52 -12.76 -21.64 20.99
N LEU A 53 -12.30 -22.64 20.23
CA LEU A 53 -12.14 -24.01 20.69
C LEU A 53 -10.76 -24.21 21.33
N PRO A 54 -10.65 -25.09 22.34
CA PRO A 54 -9.35 -25.40 22.93
C PRO A 54 -8.43 -26.06 21.91
N GLN A 55 -7.18 -25.61 21.89
CA GLN A 55 -6.13 -26.16 21.06
C GLN A 55 -5.68 -27.52 21.60
N ASN A 56 -5.44 -28.48 20.70
CA ASN A 56 -4.79 -29.75 21.04
C ASN A 56 -3.32 -29.70 20.63
N ARG A 57 -2.46 -29.43 21.61
CA ARG A 57 -1.00 -29.36 21.42
C ARG A 57 -0.29 -30.71 21.62
N ASN A 58 -1.04 -31.81 21.81
CA ASN A 58 -0.48 -33.17 21.82
C ASN A 58 -0.36 -33.70 20.39
N ARG A 59 0.87 -33.78 19.89
CA ARG A 59 1.18 -34.13 18.50
C ARG A 59 0.80 -35.58 18.18
N GLU A 60 1.02 -36.49 19.12
CA GLU A 60 0.69 -37.92 18.99
C GLU A 60 -0.83 -38.12 18.88
N ALA A 61 -1.61 -37.39 19.69
CA ALA A 61 -3.06 -37.42 19.60
C ALA A 61 -3.56 -36.91 18.24
N VAL A 62 -2.97 -35.83 17.72
CA VAL A 62 -3.31 -35.32 16.38
C VAL A 62 -2.94 -36.33 15.29
N ALA A 63 -1.80 -37.01 15.40
CA ALA A 63 -1.37 -38.07 14.48
C ALA A 63 -2.36 -39.25 14.46
N GLN A 64 -2.85 -39.67 15.62
CA GLN A 64 -3.89 -40.71 15.72
C GLN A 64 -5.22 -40.25 15.11
N MET A 65 -5.62 -39.00 15.35
CA MET A 65 -6.86 -38.46 14.79
C MET A 65 -6.81 -38.42 13.25
N VAL A 66 -5.71 -37.93 12.67
CA VAL A 66 -5.59 -37.76 11.22
C VAL A 66 -5.54 -39.10 10.47
N GLN A 67 -4.97 -40.16 11.07
CA GLN A 67 -4.97 -41.51 10.48
C GLN A 67 -6.37 -42.08 10.28
N ASN A 68 -7.35 -41.65 11.10
CA ASN A 68 -8.72 -42.12 11.02
C ASN A 68 -9.60 -41.30 10.04
N VAL A 69 -9.04 -40.25 9.41
CA VAL A 69 -9.78 -39.40 8.48
C VAL A 69 -9.90 -40.09 7.12
N HIS A 70 -11.13 -40.31 6.68
CA HIS A 70 -11.39 -40.77 5.31
C HIS A 70 -11.30 -39.59 4.33
N VAL A 71 -10.32 -39.62 3.42
CA VAL A 71 -10.15 -38.61 2.38
C VAL A 71 -10.84 -39.09 1.09
N PRO A 72 -11.84 -38.36 0.58
CA PRO A 72 -12.52 -38.75 -0.66
C PRO A 72 -11.58 -38.68 -1.86
N GLU A 73 -11.77 -39.57 -2.84
CA GLU A 73 -10.99 -39.54 -4.08
C GLU A 73 -11.27 -38.27 -4.88
N PHE A 74 -10.21 -37.77 -5.53
CA PHE A 74 -10.32 -36.57 -6.37
C PHE A 74 -10.94 -36.91 -7.72
N THR A 75 -12.10 -36.31 -8.01
CA THR A 75 -12.75 -36.37 -9.33
C THR A 75 -12.56 -35.04 -10.07
N PRO A 76 -11.91 -35.01 -11.25
CA PRO A 76 -11.71 -33.78 -12.00
C PRO A 76 -13.04 -33.21 -12.51
N LYS A 77 -13.21 -31.89 -12.42
CA LYS A 77 -14.36 -31.18 -12.98
C LYS A 77 -14.06 -30.66 -14.37
N SER A 78 -14.93 -30.96 -15.33
CA SER A 78 -14.87 -30.40 -16.69
C SER A 78 -15.19 -28.91 -16.70
N GLY A 79 -14.56 -28.15 -17.60
CA GLY A 79 -14.86 -26.72 -17.81
C GLY A 79 -14.13 -25.74 -16.88
N VAL A 80 -13.23 -26.22 -16.00
CA VAL A 80 -12.40 -25.35 -15.15
C VAL A 80 -11.30 -24.70 -16.00
N LYS A 81 -11.44 -23.40 -16.28
CA LYS A 81 -10.40 -22.61 -16.96
C LYS A 81 -9.34 -22.14 -15.97
N ILE A 82 -8.07 -22.38 -16.28
CA ILE A 82 -6.91 -21.89 -15.51
C ILE A 82 -6.16 -20.88 -16.39
N ALA A 83 -6.01 -19.65 -15.90
CA ALA A 83 -5.23 -18.63 -16.57
C ALA A 83 -3.75 -19.03 -16.63
N ILE A 84 -3.11 -18.82 -17.79
CA ILE A 84 -1.72 -19.22 -18.05
C ILE A 84 -0.75 -18.03 -17.91
N ASN A 85 -1.28 -16.80 -18.00
CA ASN A 85 -0.51 -15.55 -17.86
C ASN A 85 -1.32 -14.46 -17.14
N ASP A 86 -0.64 -13.40 -16.73
CA ASP A 86 -1.23 -12.32 -15.93
C ASP A 86 -2.32 -11.55 -16.70
N SER A 87 -2.20 -11.41 -18.01
CA SER A 87 -3.23 -10.78 -18.86
C SER A 87 -4.55 -11.55 -18.81
N GLN A 88 -4.49 -12.89 -18.85
CA GLN A 88 -5.67 -13.75 -18.69
C GLN A 88 -6.24 -13.69 -17.28
N VAL A 89 -5.39 -13.55 -16.24
CA VAL A 89 -5.85 -13.33 -14.85
C VAL A 89 -6.61 -12.01 -14.73
N GLN A 90 -6.09 -10.93 -15.31
CA GLN A 90 -6.73 -9.62 -15.29
C GLN A 90 -8.08 -9.63 -16.03
N MET A 91 -8.16 -10.30 -17.18
CA MET A 91 -9.42 -10.49 -17.91
C MET A 91 -10.43 -11.32 -17.11
N ALA A 92 -9.99 -12.37 -16.42
CA ALA A 92 -10.86 -13.18 -15.56
C ALA A 92 -11.41 -12.38 -14.36
N ASN A 93 -10.61 -11.45 -13.81
CA ASN A 93 -11.00 -10.62 -12.67
C ASN A 93 -11.85 -9.40 -13.06
N GLY A 94 -11.74 -8.88 -14.29
CA GLY A 94 -12.46 -7.69 -14.75
C GLY A 94 -13.76 -7.97 -15.52
N SER A 95 -13.96 -9.19 -16.03
CA SER A 95 -15.08 -9.53 -16.92
C SER A 95 -15.50 -11.00 -16.82
N GLY A 96 -15.44 -11.58 -15.63
CA GLY A 96 -16.10 -12.86 -15.35
C GLY A 96 -17.62 -12.70 -15.48
N ASN A 97 -18.25 -13.48 -16.36
CA ASN A 97 -19.70 -13.61 -16.43
C ASN A 97 -20.17 -14.14 -15.07
N VAL A 98 -20.60 -13.25 -14.19
CA VAL A 98 -20.98 -13.60 -12.82
C VAL A 98 -22.25 -14.43 -12.90
N ASP A 99 -22.16 -15.70 -12.50
CA ASP A 99 -23.30 -16.61 -12.44
C ASP A 99 -24.23 -16.16 -11.30
N HIS A 100 -25.17 -15.27 -11.63
CA HIS A 100 -26.14 -14.71 -10.69
C HIS A 100 -27.04 -15.78 -10.06
N ASP A 101 -27.34 -16.85 -10.78
CA ASP A 101 -28.14 -17.96 -10.28
C ASP A 101 -27.39 -18.72 -9.19
N LYS A 102 -26.09 -18.98 -9.40
CA LYS A 102 -25.22 -19.58 -8.39
C LYS A 102 -25.04 -18.68 -7.16
N ILE A 103 -24.92 -17.36 -7.35
CA ILE A 103 -24.90 -16.42 -6.21
C ILE A 103 -26.21 -16.49 -5.43
N GLY A 104 -27.36 -16.49 -6.12
CA GLY A 104 -28.66 -16.60 -5.48
C GLY A 104 -28.86 -17.95 -4.77
N GLN A 105 -28.25 -19.03 -5.26
CA GLN A 105 -28.21 -20.31 -4.55
C GLN A 105 -27.35 -20.23 -3.28
N LEU A 106 -26.12 -19.73 -3.37
CA LEU A 106 -25.22 -19.58 -2.22
C LEU A 106 -25.84 -18.70 -1.14
N GLN A 107 -26.54 -17.62 -1.51
CA GLN A 107 -27.27 -16.77 -0.57
C GLN A 107 -28.37 -17.52 0.18
N ARG A 108 -29.07 -18.46 -0.48
CA ARG A 108 -30.10 -19.29 0.14
C ARG A 108 -29.53 -20.39 1.02
N GLU A 109 -28.30 -20.83 0.76
CA GLU A 109 -27.58 -21.82 1.58
C GLU A 109 -26.99 -21.21 2.87
N LEU A 110 -26.89 -19.88 2.96
CA LEU A 110 -26.41 -19.22 4.17
C LEU A 110 -27.42 -19.38 5.32
N PRO A 111 -26.97 -19.83 6.50
CA PRO A 111 -27.83 -19.89 7.69
C PRO A 111 -28.27 -18.49 8.12
N SER A 112 -29.41 -18.41 8.80
CA SER A 112 -29.88 -17.15 9.36
C SER A 112 -28.99 -16.67 10.51
N ARG A 113 -29.04 -15.37 10.82
CA ARG A 113 -28.26 -14.80 11.93
C ARG A 113 -28.60 -15.45 13.28
N ASP A 114 -29.87 -15.79 13.50
CA ASP A 114 -30.34 -16.41 14.73
C ASP A 114 -29.75 -17.81 14.92
N GLN A 115 -29.57 -18.56 13.83
CA GLN A 115 -28.90 -19.87 13.85
C GLN A 115 -27.41 -19.77 14.24
N LEU A 116 -26.80 -18.59 14.08
CA LEU A 116 -25.39 -18.34 14.37
C LEU A 116 -25.17 -17.48 15.62
N ALA A 117 -26.21 -17.18 16.41
CA ALA A 117 -26.14 -16.21 17.50
C ALA A 117 -25.06 -16.54 18.55
N THR A 118 -24.79 -17.83 18.78
CA THR A 118 -23.78 -18.33 19.73
C THR A 118 -22.40 -18.51 19.10
N MET A 119 -22.30 -18.52 17.77
CA MET A 119 -21.02 -18.68 17.08
C MET A 119 -20.20 -17.39 17.23
N ARG A 120 -18.91 -17.56 17.55
CA ARG A 120 -17.92 -16.48 17.52
C ARG A 120 -16.79 -16.92 16.62
N ILE A 121 -16.41 -16.02 15.72
CA ILE A 121 -15.27 -16.18 14.84
C ILE A 121 -14.32 -15.03 15.17
N THR A 122 -13.15 -15.37 15.68
CA THR A 122 -12.10 -14.41 16.04
C THR A 122 -11.03 -14.46 14.96
N PRO A 123 -10.82 -13.38 14.20
CA PRO A 123 -9.70 -13.30 13.27
C PRO A 123 -8.37 -13.47 14.01
N LEU A 124 -7.43 -14.18 13.40
CA LEU A 124 -6.07 -14.27 13.92
C LEU A 124 -5.29 -13.03 13.49
N ASP A 125 -4.62 -12.40 14.46
CA ASP A 125 -3.69 -11.31 14.20
C ASP A 125 -2.28 -11.89 14.01
N PHE A 126 -1.75 -11.78 12.79
CA PHE A 126 -0.45 -12.35 12.48
C PHE A 126 0.67 -11.72 13.30
N GLU A 127 1.23 -12.52 14.20
CA GLU A 127 2.44 -12.22 14.96
C GLU A 127 3.55 -13.20 14.56
N LYS A 128 4.67 -12.66 14.07
CA LYS A 128 5.83 -13.42 13.58
C LYS A 128 6.87 -13.66 14.67
N ASP A 129 6.86 -12.86 15.74
CA ASP A 129 7.86 -12.83 16.80
C ASP A 129 7.48 -13.64 18.04
N ASP A 130 6.25 -14.17 18.09
CA ASP A 130 5.82 -15.16 19.06
C ASP A 130 5.93 -16.57 18.45
N ASP A 131 6.90 -17.34 18.94
CA ASP A 131 7.15 -18.69 18.45
C ASP A 131 6.16 -19.75 18.97
N SER A 132 5.23 -19.38 19.87
CA SER A 132 4.26 -20.29 20.49
C SER A 132 2.88 -20.30 19.79
N ASN A 133 2.59 -19.29 18.97
CA ASN A 133 1.28 -19.07 18.35
C ASN A 133 0.98 -19.90 17.09
N LEU A 134 1.94 -20.69 16.58
CA LEU A 134 1.82 -21.50 15.35
C LEU A 134 1.67 -20.75 14.02
N HIS A 135 1.70 -19.42 14.00
CA HIS A 135 1.57 -18.66 12.75
C HIS A 135 2.69 -19.00 11.78
N MET A 136 3.94 -18.93 12.26
CA MET A 136 5.10 -19.26 11.44
C MET A 136 5.17 -20.76 11.14
N ASP A 137 4.77 -21.62 12.06
CA ASP A 137 4.76 -23.08 11.84
C ASP A 137 3.80 -23.44 10.68
N PHE A 138 2.61 -22.83 10.64
CA PHE A 138 1.68 -22.98 9.52
C PHE A 138 2.27 -22.46 8.20
N ILE A 139 2.83 -21.25 8.19
CA ILE A 139 3.40 -20.64 6.98
C ILE A 139 4.55 -21.48 6.43
N VAL A 140 5.47 -21.92 7.29
CA VAL A 140 6.61 -22.76 6.91
C VAL A 140 6.11 -24.07 6.32
N ALA A 141 5.23 -24.78 7.04
CA ALA A 141 4.73 -26.06 6.57
C ALA A 141 3.94 -25.94 5.25
N ALA A 142 3.03 -24.96 5.15
CA ALA A 142 2.24 -24.71 3.95
C ALA A 142 3.13 -24.36 2.74
N SER A 143 4.13 -23.50 2.94
CA SER A 143 5.06 -23.09 1.89
C SER A 143 5.92 -24.25 1.41
N ASN A 144 6.44 -25.07 2.32
CA ASN A 144 7.32 -26.21 2.01
C ASN A 144 6.55 -27.37 1.37
N LEU A 145 5.29 -27.61 1.76
CA LEU A 145 4.40 -28.54 1.05
C LEU A 145 4.21 -28.11 -0.41
N ARG A 146 3.92 -26.82 -0.62
CA ARG A 146 3.79 -26.28 -1.99
C ARG A 146 5.12 -26.33 -2.74
N ALA A 147 6.24 -26.08 -2.07
CA ALA A 147 7.57 -26.22 -2.65
C ALA A 147 7.82 -27.66 -3.13
N ALA A 148 7.48 -28.65 -2.29
CA ALA A 148 7.59 -30.07 -2.63
C ALA A 148 6.73 -30.44 -3.86
N ASN A 149 5.50 -29.90 -3.97
CA ASN A 149 4.69 -30.11 -5.18
C ASN A 149 5.45 -29.70 -6.45
N TYR A 150 6.19 -28.59 -6.43
CA TYR A 150 6.88 -28.05 -7.61
C TYR A 150 8.37 -28.40 -7.65
N SER A 151 8.83 -29.32 -6.81
CA SER A 151 10.25 -29.68 -6.68
C SER A 151 11.15 -28.46 -6.43
N ILE A 152 10.66 -27.51 -5.62
CA ILE A 152 11.39 -26.35 -5.13
C ILE A 152 12.04 -26.73 -3.78
N PRO A 153 13.31 -26.37 -3.53
CA PRO A 153 13.93 -26.63 -2.23
C PRO A 153 13.14 -26.00 -1.08
N ALA A 154 13.01 -26.74 0.02
CA ALA A 154 12.37 -26.24 1.22
C ALA A 154 13.20 -25.10 1.85
N ALA A 155 12.51 -24.16 2.48
CA ALA A 155 13.11 -23.09 3.29
C ALA A 155 12.94 -23.41 4.78
N ASP A 156 13.95 -23.06 5.58
CA ASP A 156 13.86 -23.17 7.03
C ASP A 156 12.97 -22.08 7.65
N ARG A 157 12.65 -22.23 8.94
CA ARG A 157 11.81 -21.29 9.69
C ARG A 157 12.38 -19.86 9.66
N HIS A 158 13.69 -19.70 9.77
CA HIS A 158 14.32 -18.38 9.79
C HIS A 158 14.18 -17.65 8.46
N THR A 159 14.45 -18.33 7.35
CA THR A 159 14.32 -17.81 5.99
C THR A 159 12.87 -17.47 5.69
N SER A 160 11.94 -18.37 6.04
CA SER A 160 10.50 -18.12 5.89
C SER A 160 10.01 -16.96 6.76
N LYS A 161 10.51 -16.82 7.99
CA LYS A 161 10.18 -15.69 8.89
C LYS A 161 10.72 -14.37 8.35
N LEU A 162 11.94 -14.36 7.80
CA LEU A 162 12.53 -13.18 7.15
C LEU A 162 11.65 -12.70 5.99
N ILE A 163 11.22 -13.62 5.12
CA ILE A 163 10.42 -13.30 3.92
C ILE A 163 8.97 -12.96 4.29
N ALA A 164 8.26 -13.84 5.00
CA ALA A 164 6.84 -13.67 5.33
C ALA A 164 6.62 -12.50 6.30
N GLY A 165 7.54 -12.32 7.24
CA GLY A 165 7.54 -11.24 8.20
C GLY A 165 8.02 -9.90 7.66
N LYS A 166 8.51 -9.84 6.40
CA LYS A 166 9.13 -8.67 5.78
C LYS A 166 10.17 -8.01 6.70
N ILE A 167 10.99 -8.83 7.36
CA ILE A 167 11.96 -8.34 8.34
C ILE A 167 13.02 -7.53 7.60
N ILE A 168 13.22 -6.29 8.03
CA ILE A 168 14.31 -5.44 7.56
C ILE A 168 15.54 -5.78 8.42
N PRO A 169 16.61 -6.36 7.86
CA PRO A 169 17.81 -6.67 8.62
C PRO A 169 18.40 -5.38 9.22
N ALA A 170 18.68 -5.42 10.53
CA ALA A 170 19.25 -4.29 11.24
C ALA A 170 20.31 -4.77 12.24
N ILE A 171 21.37 -3.98 12.40
CA ILE A 171 22.44 -4.21 13.36
C ILE A 171 22.89 -2.88 13.96
N ALA A 172 23.21 -2.89 15.25
CA ALA A 172 23.55 -1.67 16.00
C ALA A 172 24.77 -0.92 15.45
N THR A 173 25.69 -1.61 14.76
CA THR A 173 26.87 -0.99 14.15
C THR A 173 26.50 0.03 13.08
N THR A 174 25.67 -0.34 12.10
CA THR A 174 25.19 0.57 11.06
C THR A 174 24.36 1.70 11.66
N THR A 175 23.48 1.40 12.63
CA THR A 175 22.68 2.42 13.33
C THR A 175 23.55 3.46 14.03
N SER A 176 24.61 3.02 14.72
CA SER A 176 25.53 3.91 15.44
C SER A 176 26.31 4.81 14.48
N VAL A 177 26.80 4.25 13.37
CA VAL A 177 27.50 5.03 12.33
C VAL A 177 26.58 6.08 11.71
N VAL A 178 25.36 5.69 11.31
CA VAL A 178 24.39 6.62 10.72
C VAL A 178 24.00 7.72 11.70
N ALA A 179 23.73 7.37 12.97
CA ALA A 179 23.41 8.36 14.01
C ALA A 179 24.56 9.34 14.25
N GLY A 180 25.81 8.86 14.25
CA GLY A 180 27.00 9.71 14.35
C GLY A 180 27.11 10.69 13.19
N LEU A 181 26.92 10.23 11.95
CA LEU A 181 26.95 11.09 10.75
C LEU A 181 25.82 12.14 10.78
N VAL A 182 24.61 11.76 11.19
CA VAL A 182 23.49 12.71 11.38
C VAL A 182 23.84 13.77 12.44
N GLY A 183 24.49 13.37 13.53
CA GLY A 183 24.97 14.29 14.57
C GLY A 183 25.95 15.33 14.03
N LEU A 184 26.82 14.96 13.09
CA LEU A 184 27.74 15.90 12.44
C LEU A 184 26.99 16.93 11.57
N GLU A 185 25.96 16.52 10.81
CA GLU A 185 25.15 17.44 10.03
C GLU A 185 24.30 18.36 10.92
N LEU A 186 23.82 17.86 12.07
CA LEU A 186 23.08 18.65 13.05
C LEU A 186 23.91 19.81 13.61
N ILE A 187 25.20 19.60 13.84
CA ILE A 187 26.12 20.68 14.29
C ILE A 187 26.17 21.81 13.26
N LYS A 188 26.23 21.48 11.96
CA LYS A 188 26.25 22.48 10.87
C LYS A 188 24.97 23.30 10.84
N LEU A 189 23.82 22.65 11.02
CA LEU A 189 22.52 23.34 11.14
C LEU A 189 22.48 24.26 12.37
N ALA A 190 22.93 23.77 13.53
CA ALA A 190 22.95 24.54 14.77
C ALA A 190 23.87 25.76 14.70
N GLN A 191 24.97 25.68 13.93
CA GLN A 191 25.86 26.80 13.65
C GLN A 191 25.29 27.78 12.61
N GLY A 192 24.12 27.50 12.02
CA GLY A 192 23.46 28.39 11.08
C GLY A 192 24.08 28.39 9.69
N TYR A 193 24.69 27.28 9.27
CA TYR A 193 25.23 27.15 7.92
C TYR A 193 24.12 27.27 6.88
N LYS A 194 24.30 28.15 5.89
CA LYS A 194 23.29 28.44 4.84
C LYS A 194 23.69 27.99 3.44
N LYS A 195 24.95 27.67 3.23
CA LYS A 195 25.43 27.18 1.92
C LYS A 195 25.44 25.65 1.91
N LEU A 196 25.32 25.06 0.72
CA LEU A 196 25.16 23.60 0.56
C LEU A 196 26.49 22.85 0.64
N GLU A 197 27.60 23.44 0.21
CA GLU A 197 28.90 22.78 0.06
C GLU A 197 29.40 22.10 1.35
N PRO A 198 29.19 22.68 2.56
CA PRO A 198 29.56 22.03 3.82
C PRO A 198 28.70 20.81 4.19
N PHE A 199 27.45 20.74 3.72
CA PHE A 199 26.56 19.62 4.01
C PHE A 199 26.95 18.39 3.20
N LYS A 200 26.71 17.20 3.76
CA LYS A 200 27.03 15.93 3.10
C LYS A 200 25.90 14.92 3.27
N ASN A 201 25.44 14.38 2.15
CA ASN A 201 24.67 13.14 2.15
C ASN A 201 25.66 11.98 2.31
N GLY A 202 25.44 11.11 3.31
CA GLY A 202 26.30 9.96 3.59
C GLY A 202 25.71 8.65 3.05
N PHE A 203 26.53 7.87 2.35
CA PHE A 203 26.20 6.54 1.84
C PHE A 203 27.21 5.54 2.42
N VAL A 204 26.72 4.53 3.14
CA VAL A 204 27.59 3.63 3.90
C VAL A 204 27.24 2.18 3.59
N ASN A 205 28.27 1.36 3.33
CA ASN A 205 28.18 -0.08 3.33
C ASN A 205 29.33 -0.69 4.14
N LEU A 206 29.05 -1.04 5.40
CA LEU A 206 30.04 -1.57 6.33
C LEU A 206 30.53 -2.98 5.99
N ALA A 207 29.84 -3.71 5.10
CA ALA A 207 30.34 -4.99 4.62
C ALA A 207 31.53 -4.84 3.65
N LEU A 208 31.60 -3.72 2.92
CA LEU A 208 32.70 -3.36 2.00
C LEU A 208 33.66 -2.31 2.57
N PRO A 209 33.57 -2.01 3.88
CA PRO A 209 33.95 -0.73 4.47
C PRO A 209 33.81 0.53 3.58
N PHE A 210 32.75 0.65 2.79
CA PHE A 210 32.54 1.78 1.88
C PHE A 210 31.86 2.96 2.57
N PHE A 211 32.42 4.16 2.39
CA PHE A 211 31.87 5.44 2.79
C PHE A 211 31.94 6.42 1.62
N GLY A 212 30.77 6.84 1.13
CA GLY A 212 30.63 7.85 0.09
C GLY A 212 29.92 9.07 0.63
N PHE A 213 30.39 10.25 0.26
CA PHE A 213 29.75 11.51 0.60
C PHE A 213 29.51 12.32 -0.67
N SER A 214 28.33 12.89 -0.80
CA SER A 214 28.03 13.85 -1.87
C SER A 214 27.44 15.12 -1.29
N GLU A 215 27.62 16.22 -2.00
CA GLU A 215 26.88 17.45 -1.69
C GLU A 215 25.37 17.23 -1.94
N PRO A 216 24.49 17.81 -1.11
CA PRO A 216 23.07 17.87 -1.41
C PRO A 216 22.79 18.62 -2.70
N ILE A 217 21.74 18.20 -3.41
CA ILE A 217 21.32 18.85 -4.65
C ILE A 217 20.59 20.15 -4.29
N ALA A 218 20.94 21.24 -4.98
CA ALA A 218 20.23 22.51 -4.85
C ALA A 218 18.78 22.36 -5.31
N ALA A 219 17.85 23.04 -4.63
CA ALA A 219 16.46 23.07 -5.06
C ALA A 219 16.37 23.68 -6.48
N PRO A 220 15.64 23.04 -7.41
CA PRO A 220 15.38 23.62 -8.72
C PRO A 220 14.76 25.01 -8.57
N LYS A 221 15.30 25.96 -9.33
CA LYS A 221 14.85 27.34 -9.38
C LYS A 221 13.95 27.51 -10.59
N LEU A 222 12.74 28.00 -10.35
CA LEU A 222 11.76 28.38 -11.34
C LEU A 222 11.61 29.89 -11.32
N THR A 223 11.11 30.46 -12.41
CA THR A 223 10.97 31.91 -12.55
C THR A 223 9.62 32.27 -13.11
N TYR A 224 8.99 33.29 -12.54
CA TYR A 224 7.88 34.00 -13.14
C TYR A 224 8.17 35.50 -13.04
N TYR A 225 8.02 36.24 -14.14
CA TYR A 225 8.62 37.58 -14.28
C TYR A 225 10.12 37.56 -13.92
N ASP A 226 10.59 38.55 -13.15
CA ASP A 226 11.94 38.62 -12.58
C ASP A 226 12.08 37.95 -11.21
N LYS A 227 11.09 37.15 -10.77
CA LYS A 227 11.09 36.48 -9.46
C LYS A 227 11.51 35.03 -9.59
N GLU A 228 12.61 34.71 -8.92
CA GLU A 228 13.06 33.33 -8.74
C GLU A 228 12.41 32.70 -7.51
N TRP A 229 12.00 31.44 -7.62
CA TRP A 229 11.42 30.67 -6.52
C TRP A 229 11.77 29.18 -6.61
N THR A 230 11.58 28.48 -5.51
CA THR A 230 11.89 27.05 -5.32
C THR A 230 10.76 26.35 -4.57
N ILE A 231 10.87 25.03 -4.37
CA ILE A 231 9.91 24.24 -3.58
C ILE A 231 9.68 24.73 -2.13
N TRP A 232 10.55 25.62 -1.61
CA TRP A 232 10.46 26.16 -0.26
C TRP A 232 9.66 27.46 -0.17
N ASP A 233 9.49 28.12 -1.31
CA ASP A 233 8.77 29.38 -1.42
C ASP A 233 7.26 29.15 -1.47
N ARG A 234 6.52 30.14 -1.00
CA ARG A 234 5.05 30.12 -0.96
C ARG A 234 4.50 31.53 -0.80
N PHE A 235 3.28 31.75 -1.25
CA PHE A 235 2.55 32.96 -0.90
C PHE A 235 1.93 32.82 0.49
N GLU A 236 2.18 33.78 1.37
CA GLU A 236 1.54 33.86 2.68
C GLU A 236 0.36 34.81 2.60
N VAL A 237 -0.85 34.29 2.74
CA VAL A 237 -2.09 35.08 2.80
C VAL A 237 -2.69 34.90 4.18
N THR A 238 -2.91 35.99 4.91
CA THR A 238 -3.41 35.94 6.29
C THR A 238 -4.76 36.64 6.38
N GLY A 239 -5.72 35.99 7.05
CA GLY A 239 -7.07 36.51 7.23
C GLY A 239 -8.10 35.78 6.38
N GLU A 240 -9.31 36.32 6.33
CA GLU A 240 -10.41 35.75 5.56
C GLU A 240 -10.78 36.69 4.40
N LEU A 241 -10.36 36.31 3.19
CA LEU A 241 -10.77 36.90 1.93
C LEU A 241 -11.95 36.12 1.34
N THR A 242 -12.83 36.83 0.65
CA THR A 242 -13.74 36.20 -0.31
C THR A 242 -12.97 35.67 -1.51
N LEU A 243 -13.56 34.74 -2.28
CA LEU A 243 -12.93 34.25 -3.51
C LEU A 243 -12.61 35.39 -4.49
N LYS A 244 -13.50 36.38 -4.59
CA LYS A 244 -13.26 37.55 -5.44
C LYS A 244 -12.06 38.37 -4.98
N GLU A 245 -12.01 38.72 -3.70
CA GLU A 245 -10.89 39.47 -3.12
C GLU A 245 -9.57 38.70 -3.20
N PHE A 246 -9.62 37.37 -3.10
CA PHE A 246 -8.44 36.53 -3.28
C PHE A 246 -7.90 36.59 -4.72
N ILE A 247 -8.78 36.54 -5.72
CA ILE A 247 -8.39 36.66 -7.13
C ILE A 247 -7.84 38.06 -7.42
N GLU A 248 -8.52 39.10 -6.94
CA GLU A 248 -8.08 40.50 -7.08
C GLU A 248 -6.75 40.75 -6.35
N TYR A 249 -6.53 40.15 -5.19
CA TYR A 249 -5.26 40.23 -4.45
C TYR A 249 -4.07 39.75 -5.30
N PHE A 250 -4.19 38.60 -5.97
CA PHE A 250 -3.11 38.08 -6.82
C PHE A 250 -2.91 38.92 -8.08
N LYS A 251 -4.00 39.43 -8.66
CA LYS A 251 -3.94 40.33 -9.81
C LYS A 251 -3.25 41.64 -9.45
N ASP A 252 -3.68 42.31 -8.37
CA ASP A 252 -3.23 43.66 -8.03
C ASP A 252 -1.85 43.67 -7.37
N LYS A 253 -1.55 42.72 -6.47
CA LYS A 253 -0.26 42.69 -5.76
C LYS A 253 0.84 41.90 -6.47
N HIS A 254 0.46 40.87 -7.22
CA HIS A 254 1.43 39.97 -7.84
C HIS A 254 1.42 40.04 -9.37
N GLY A 255 0.46 40.76 -9.98
CA GLY A 255 0.31 40.78 -11.43
C GLY A 255 -0.13 39.44 -12.00
N LEU A 256 -0.65 38.53 -11.18
CA LEU A 256 -0.97 37.16 -11.60
C LEU A 256 -2.47 37.00 -11.79
N GLU A 257 -2.89 36.65 -13.00
CA GLU A 257 -4.28 36.32 -13.29
C GLU A 257 -4.52 34.84 -13.00
N ILE A 258 -5.23 34.53 -11.91
CA ILE A 258 -5.56 33.14 -11.57
C ILE A 258 -6.51 32.56 -12.63
N THR A 259 -6.09 31.49 -13.30
CA THR A 259 -6.91 30.74 -14.26
C THR A 259 -7.58 29.54 -13.60
N MET A 260 -6.92 28.91 -12.63
CA MET A 260 -7.46 27.81 -11.83
C MET A 260 -6.96 27.87 -10.39
N LEU A 261 -7.83 27.50 -9.45
CA LEU A 261 -7.54 27.47 -8.02
C LEU A 261 -8.12 26.19 -7.42
N SER A 262 -7.28 25.44 -6.71
CA SER A 262 -7.69 24.17 -6.10
C SER A 262 -7.16 23.99 -4.67
N GLN A 263 -7.84 23.11 -3.94
CA GLN A 263 -7.41 22.62 -2.63
C GLN A 263 -7.41 21.09 -2.70
N GLY A 264 -6.23 20.48 -2.75
CA GLY A 264 -6.10 19.05 -3.05
C GLY A 264 -6.80 18.69 -4.36
N VAL A 265 -7.78 17.78 -4.31
CA VAL A 265 -8.55 17.35 -5.49
C VAL A 265 -9.77 18.24 -5.80
N CYS A 266 -10.04 19.27 -4.97
CA CYS A 266 -11.22 20.10 -5.11
C CYS A 266 -10.91 21.38 -5.90
N MET A 267 -11.48 21.51 -7.10
CA MET A 267 -11.39 22.73 -7.92
C MET A 267 -12.35 23.80 -7.39
N LEU A 268 -11.79 24.81 -6.73
CA LEU A 268 -12.52 25.91 -6.09
C LEU A 268 -12.96 26.96 -7.10
N TYR A 269 -12.10 27.26 -8.07
CA TYR A 269 -12.35 28.21 -9.15
C TYR A 269 -11.63 27.80 -10.43
N SER A 270 -12.23 28.13 -11.58
CA SER A 270 -11.60 28.10 -12.90
C SER A 270 -12.28 29.15 -13.80
N PHE A 271 -11.52 29.77 -14.71
CA PHE A 271 -12.01 30.81 -15.62
C PHE A 271 -13.12 30.33 -16.57
N PHE A 272 -13.19 29.02 -16.86
CA PHE A 272 -14.21 28.43 -17.73
C PHE A 272 -15.43 27.89 -16.97
N MET A 273 -15.54 28.15 -15.67
CA MET A 273 -16.74 27.79 -14.91
C MET A 273 -17.97 28.58 -15.40
N ALA A 274 -19.14 27.93 -15.41
CA ALA A 274 -20.39 28.57 -15.79
C ALA A 274 -20.67 29.82 -14.93
N PRO A 275 -21.12 30.95 -15.52
CA PRO A 275 -21.29 32.23 -14.80
C PRO A 275 -22.12 32.13 -13.52
N GLN A 276 -23.20 31.33 -13.53
CA GLN A 276 -24.04 31.11 -12.36
C GLN A 276 -23.26 30.49 -11.19
N LYS A 277 -22.42 29.49 -11.45
CA LYS A 277 -21.60 28.82 -10.42
C LYS A 277 -20.51 29.73 -9.86
N LEU A 278 -20.00 30.66 -10.68
CA LEU A 278 -19.03 31.66 -10.27
C LEU A 278 -19.66 32.71 -9.34
N GLN A 279 -20.83 33.23 -9.71
CA GLN A 279 -21.59 34.17 -8.86
C GLN A 279 -21.91 33.57 -7.48
N ASP A 280 -22.26 32.28 -7.43
CA ASP A 280 -22.54 31.55 -6.18
C ASP A 280 -21.33 31.36 -5.24
N ARG A 281 -20.11 31.71 -5.70
CA ARG A 281 -18.85 31.50 -4.97
C ARG A 281 -18.07 32.79 -4.73
N PHE A 282 -18.13 33.77 -5.63
CA PHE A 282 -17.28 34.97 -5.57
C PHE A 282 -17.36 35.74 -4.25
N ASN A 283 -18.57 35.86 -3.69
CA ASN A 283 -18.79 36.60 -2.45
C ASN A 283 -18.66 35.73 -1.20
N LEU A 284 -18.34 34.44 -1.34
CA LEU A 284 -18.14 33.56 -0.20
C LEU A 284 -16.69 33.67 0.31
N PRO A 285 -16.48 33.66 1.63
CA PRO A 285 -15.17 33.45 2.23
C PRO A 285 -14.49 32.19 1.67
N MET A 286 -13.17 32.22 1.47
CA MET A 286 -12.43 31.06 0.96
C MET A 286 -12.68 29.79 1.77
N SER A 287 -12.80 29.88 3.10
CA SER A 287 -13.14 28.73 3.95
C SER A 287 -14.52 28.14 3.65
N GLU A 288 -15.51 28.98 3.33
CA GLU A 288 -16.86 28.54 2.92
C GLU A 288 -16.88 27.97 1.51
N VAL A 289 -16.09 28.52 0.58
CA VAL A 289 -15.92 27.94 -0.76
C VAL A 289 -15.36 26.52 -0.64
N VAL A 290 -14.32 26.32 0.18
CA VAL A 290 -13.75 24.98 0.44
C VAL A 290 -14.80 24.05 1.04
N ARG A 291 -15.56 24.47 2.04
CA ARG A 291 -16.64 23.65 2.63
C ARG A 291 -17.70 23.26 1.61
N LYS A 292 -18.16 24.22 0.80
CA LYS A 292 -19.21 24.02 -0.21
C LYS A 292 -18.77 23.05 -1.31
N VAL A 293 -17.54 23.17 -1.78
CA VAL A 293 -17.03 22.34 -2.89
C VAL A 293 -16.61 20.96 -2.41
N SER A 294 -15.87 20.87 -1.30
CA SER A 294 -15.44 19.59 -0.75
C SER A 294 -16.58 18.79 -0.12
N LYS A 295 -17.69 19.46 0.23
CA LYS A 295 -18.80 18.93 1.04
C LYS A 295 -18.34 18.41 2.41
N LYS A 296 -17.17 18.86 2.89
CA LYS A 296 -16.60 18.51 4.19
C LYS A 296 -16.57 19.73 5.09
N LYS A 297 -16.80 19.51 6.38
CA LYS A 297 -16.59 20.56 7.38
C LYS A 297 -15.09 20.78 7.56
N LEU A 298 -14.69 22.05 7.72
CA LEU A 298 -13.35 22.38 8.16
C LEU A 298 -13.27 22.17 9.67
N GLU A 299 -12.44 21.23 10.09
CA GLU A 299 -12.25 20.89 11.50
C GLU A 299 -11.71 22.08 12.30
N PRO A 300 -12.11 22.27 13.58
CA PRO A 300 -11.72 23.44 14.37
C PRO A 300 -10.21 23.63 14.57
N HIS A 301 -9.43 22.55 14.48
CA HIS A 301 -7.98 22.59 14.65
C HIS A 301 -7.22 23.06 13.39
N VAL A 302 -7.90 23.21 12.25
CA VAL A 302 -7.28 23.65 11.00
C VAL A 302 -7.01 25.15 11.08
N LYS A 303 -5.72 25.53 11.04
CA LYS A 303 -5.26 26.93 11.13
C LYS A 303 -4.89 27.55 9.77
N ALA A 304 -4.57 26.72 8.79
CA ALA A 304 -4.23 27.18 7.45
C ALA A 304 -4.72 26.19 6.41
N LEU A 305 -4.98 26.71 5.21
CA LEU A 305 -5.32 25.95 4.01
C LEU A 305 -4.17 26.10 3.01
N VAL A 306 -3.92 25.06 2.23
CA VAL A 306 -2.96 25.09 1.13
C VAL A 306 -3.75 25.15 -0.17
N PHE A 307 -3.44 26.15 -1.00
CA PHE A 307 -4.05 26.29 -2.32
C PHE A 307 -3.00 26.19 -3.42
N GLU A 308 -3.36 25.48 -4.48
CA GLU A 308 -2.58 25.39 -5.71
C GLU A 308 -3.22 26.28 -6.77
N LEU A 309 -2.37 26.99 -7.50
CA LEU A 309 -2.76 28.00 -8.49
C LEU A 309 -2.24 27.61 -9.87
N CYS A 310 -3.06 27.83 -10.89
CA CYS A 310 -2.58 28.09 -12.24
C CYS A 310 -2.84 29.56 -12.54
N CYS A 311 -1.85 30.23 -13.13
CA CYS A 311 -1.88 31.67 -13.34
C CYS A 311 -1.35 32.02 -14.72
N ASN A 312 -1.91 33.06 -15.31
CA ASN A 312 -1.31 33.74 -16.44
C ASN A 312 -0.55 34.98 -15.97
N ASP A 313 0.52 35.31 -16.67
CA ASP A 313 1.23 36.57 -16.54
C ASP A 313 0.49 37.73 -17.24
N THR A 314 1.02 38.95 -17.17
CA THR A 314 0.44 40.14 -17.80
C THR A 314 0.40 40.08 -19.32
N ASP A 315 1.21 39.22 -19.94
CA ASP A 315 1.26 38.99 -21.38
C ASP A 315 0.32 37.85 -21.80
N GLY A 316 -0.35 37.19 -20.84
CA GLY A 316 -1.30 36.10 -21.05
C GLY A 316 -0.66 34.72 -21.15
N ASN A 317 0.63 34.57 -20.83
CA ASN A 317 1.31 33.27 -20.83
C ASN A 317 1.07 32.54 -19.50
N ASP A 318 0.85 31.22 -19.57
CA ASP A 318 0.75 30.38 -18.38
C ASP A 318 2.12 30.30 -17.66
N VAL A 319 2.11 30.52 -16.35
CA VAL A 319 3.32 30.57 -15.52
C VAL A 319 3.19 29.69 -14.28
N GLU A 320 4.26 28.97 -13.96
CA GLU A 320 4.35 28.24 -12.70
C GLU A 320 4.71 29.18 -11.55
N VAL A 321 3.95 29.09 -10.46
CA VAL A 321 4.09 29.94 -9.28
C VAL A 321 4.07 29.09 -8.00
N PRO A 322 4.61 29.61 -6.88
CA PRO A 322 4.51 28.94 -5.59
C PRO A 322 3.06 28.68 -5.17
N TYR A 323 2.86 27.66 -4.32
CA TYR A 323 1.56 27.43 -3.67
C TYR A 323 1.25 28.54 -2.67
N VAL A 324 -0.01 28.59 -2.22
CA VAL A 324 -0.47 29.56 -1.22
C VAL A 324 -0.70 28.86 0.12
N ARG A 325 -0.06 29.40 1.17
CA ARG A 325 -0.43 29.15 2.55
C ARG A 325 -1.43 30.22 3.00
N TYR A 326 -2.69 29.82 3.08
CA TYR A 326 -3.80 30.67 3.47
C TYR A 326 -4.13 30.47 4.95
N THR A 327 -3.68 31.39 5.81
CA THR A 327 -3.86 31.33 7.25
C THR A 327 -5.25 31.85 7.62
N LEU A 328 -6.07 30.95 8.17
CA LEU A 328 -7.43 31.25 8.62
C LEU A 328 -7.39 32.22 9.80
N PRO A 329 -8.38 33.13 9.93
CA PRO A 329 -8.51 33.97 11.11
C PRO A 329 -8.67 33.09 12.36
N PHE A 330 -8.10 33.56 13.48
CA PHE A 330 -8.26 32.88 14.76
C PHE A 330 -9.76 32.87 15.12
N ARG A 331 -10.36 31.67 15.12
CA ARG A 331 -11.73 31.49 15.62
C ARG A 331 -11.64 31.54 17.15
N ALA A 332 -12.14 32.62 17.74
CA ALA A 332 -12.30 32.75 19.19
C ALA A 332 -13.27 31.70 19.74
#